data_AF-Q17Q70-F1
#
_entry.id   AF-Q17Q70-F1
#
_cell.length_a   1.000
_cell.length_b   1.000
_cell.length_c   1.000
_cell.angle_alpha   90.00
_cell.angle_beta   90.00
_cell.angle_gamma   90.00
#
_symmetry.space_group_name_H-M   'P 1'
#
loop_
_entity.id
_entity.type
_entity.pdbx_description
1 polymer ?
#
loop_
_entity_poly.entity_id
_entity_poly.type
_entity_poly.pdbx_seq_one_letter_code
_entity_poly.pdbx_strand_id
1 'polypeptide(L)'
;MAQAEINPDLNEAFAITRRGRQDGFQVVNYQLDDGQEATYPSAYFAVNPNVGPTVRILRSPPGETMEGLIGAILGTGQNVLDIGVAIRYMWLCFEQISGRLDAEWRSHGVVIGPAGGEVTPRNLVYYTEGEDGAQYAAGNPGNKSQWLRALALVLSPIRLNTQLRREYLDALTVRYKATIEEFAGMRVNDSPGTFALQHSAWTQNSTYLRLAASLDMFLFKFRDHEHSKLRFATVTTRFRDCAGVGDLRFILKILGLTLVEFSQWVWTASLADDVERILRPGEEIDKRDSYTPYVASMRLCTKSPYSATANPNLHIFVHSIGCANLRVRSINARMVGDVNLADTIANAAVVNYVRGSRYNLQPEFYRPGSVMAPEGARVALEAQSAAGSLDLELMSEAGVMEGMQRAAEPADTLPHSWWKFVVANQATVPACIIGPMYVAWKQISNVRAGTIGEHLKAFGALKLGGQP
;
A
#
# COMPACT_ATOMS: atom_id res chain seq x y z
N MET A 1 -24.62 -7.12 -28.55
CA MET A 1 -23.29 -7.73 -28.75
C MET A 1 -22.74 -7.20 -30.06
N ALA A 2 -22.02 -6.09 -30.01
CA ALA A 2 -21.23 -5.63 -31.16
C ALA A 2 -19.85 -6.30 -31.02
N GLN A 3 -19.48 -7.12 -32.00
CA GLN A 3 -18.14 -7.68 -32.11
C GLN A 3 -17.17 -6.52 -32.32
N ALA A 4 -16.18 -6.41 -31.45
CA ALA A 4 -15.04 -5.53 -31.69
C ALA A 4 -14.31 -6.07 -32.93
N GLU A 5 -14.23 -5.28 -33.99
CA GLU A 5 -13.39 -5.56 -35.14
C GLU A 5 -11.93 -5.60 -34.67
N ILE A 6 -11.41 -6.82 -34.60
CA ILE A 6 -9.98 -7.09 -34.41
C ILE A 6 -9.29 -6.65 -35.70
N ASN A 7 -8.29 -5.79 -35.54
CA ASN A 7 -7.43 -5.32 -36.64
C ASN A 7 -6.89 -6.52 -37.45
N PRO A 8 -7.20 -6.64 -38.76
CA PRO A 8 -6.85 -7.81 -39.57
C PRO A 8 -5.35 -8.03 -39.74
N ASP A 9 -4.51 -7.02 -39.46
CA ASP A 9 -3.04 -7.12 -39.60
C ASP A 9 -2.34 -7.88 -38.47
N LEU A 10 -3.05 -8.28 -37.41
CA LEU A 10 -2.47 -9.05 -36.29
C LEU A 10 -2.71 -10.56 -36.38
N ASN A 11 -3.39 -11.04 -37.44
CA ASN A 11 -3.77 -12.45 -37.58
C ASN A 11 -2.89 -13.28 -38.52
N GLU A 12 -1.82 -12.71 -39.09
CA GLU A 12 -0.75 -13.51 -39.68
C GLU A 12 0.36 -13.69 -38.64
N ALA A 13 0.34 -14.84 -37.97
CA ALA A 13 1.44 -15.34 -37.19
C ALA A 13 2.67 -15.56 -38.10
N PHE A 14 3.38 -14.50 -38.44
CA PHE A 14 4.74 -14.62 -38.97
C PHE A 14 5.59 -15.22 -37.85
N ALA A 15 5.76 -16.54 -37.88
CA ALA A 15 6.70 -17.21 -37.00
C ALA A 15 8.06 -16.52 -37.19
N ILE A 16 8.52 -15.82 -36.15
CA ILE A 16 9.80 -15.11 -36.19
C ILE A 16 10.87 -16.19 -36.30
N THR A 17 11.46 -16.30 -37.47
CA THR A 17 12.46 -17.33 -37.78
C THR A 17 13.86 -16.74 -37.77
N ARG A 18 14.85 -17.56 -37.43
CA ARG A 18 16.26 -17.16 -37.51
C ARG A 18 16.59 -16.67 -38.93
N ARG A 19 16.88 -15.36 -39.06
CA ARG A 19 17.17 -14.67 -40.33
C ARG A 19 16.00 -14.68 -41.34
N GLY A 20 14.75 -14.80 -40.87
CA GLY A 20 13.56 -14.78 -41.74
C GLY A 20 13.41 -16.00 -42.65
N ARG A 21 14.16 -17.08 -42.40
CA ARG A 21 14.07 -18.31 -43.20
C ARG A 21 12.86 -19.14 -42.78
N GLN A 22 12.02 -19.56 -43.73
CA GLN A 22 10.84 -20.39 -43.43
C GLN A 22 11.17 -21.73 -42.72
N ASP A 23 12.38 -22.27 -42.94
CA ASP A 23 12.90 -23.48 -42.29
C ASP A 23 13.75 -23.21 -41.03
N GLY A 24 13.87 -21.93 -40.64
CA GLY A 24 14.70 -21.51 -39.51
C GLY A 24 14.05 -21.81 -38.16
N PHE A 25 14.87 -21.83 -37.10
CA PHE A 25 14.38 -21.92 -35.72
C PHE A 25 13.33 -20.84 -35.46
N GLN A 26 12.14 -21.26 -35.04
CA GLN A 26 11.00 -20.39 -34.77
C GLN A 26 11.00 -19.98 -33.30
N VAL A 27 10.96 -18.68 -33.06
CA VAL A 27 10.74 -18.15 -31.72
C VAL A 27 9.24 -18.17 -31.46
N VAL A 28 8.81 -19.06 -30.57
CA VAL A 28 7.45 -19.08 -30.03
C VAL A 28 7.40 -18.14 -28.84
N ASN A 29 6.26 -17.51 -28.60
CA ASN A 29 6.07 -16.69 -27.41
C ASN A 29 6.04 -17.60 -26.17
N TYR A 30 7.14 -17.63 -25.42
CA TYR A 30 7.23 -18.33 -24.15
C TYR A 30 7.01 -17.33 -23.01
N GLN A 31 6.04 -17.62 -22.14
CA GLN A 31 6.00 -17.00 -20.82
C GLN A 31 7.05 -17.70 -19.96
N LEU A 32 8.16 -17.00 -19.71
CA LEU A 32 9.18 -17.46 -18.78
C LEU A 32 8.60 -17.31 -17.36
N ASP A 33 8.57 -18.41 -16.60
CA ASP A 33 8.05 -18.41 -15.23
C ASP A 33 8.93 -17.52 -14.33
N ASP A 34 8.34 -16.45 -13.80
CA ASP A 34 9.00 -15.48 -12.91
C ASP A 34 8.64 -15.69 -11.43
N GLY A 35 7.87 -16.74 -11.12
CA GLY A 35 7.48 -17.14 -9.78
C GLY A 35 5.98 -17.16 -9.54
N GLN A 36 5.61 -17.06 -8.26
CA GLN A 36 4.22 -17.29 -7.84
C GLN A 36 3.30 -16.12 -8.22
N GLU A 37 2.19 -16.45 -8.90
CA GLU A 37 1.14 -15.50 -9.26
C GLU A 37 0.45 -14.92 -8.02
N ALA A 38 0.03 -13.66 -8.10
CA ALA A 38 -0.72 -13.01 -7.03
C ALA A 38 -2.13 -13.62 -6.91
N THR A 39 -2.60 -13.82 -5.68
CA THR A 39 -3.90 -14.42 -5.41
C THR A 39 -4.80 -13.47 -4.63
N TYR A 40 -6.07 -13.40 -5.00
CA TYR A 40 -7.01 -12.44 -4.46
C TYR A 40 -7.78 -12.99 -3.25
N PRO A 41 -8.27 -12.12 -2.33
CA PRO A 41 -9.14 -12.54 -1.23
C PRO A 41 -10.33 -13.38 -1.69
N SER A 42 -10.99 -13.01 -2.80
CA SER A 42 -12.15 -13.75 -3.32
C SER A 42 -11.82 -15.22 -3.62
N ALA A 43 -10.61 -15.52 -4.09
CA ALA A 43 -10.18 -16.88 -4.39
C ALA A 43 -10.10 -17.76 -3.12
N TYR A 44 -9.70 -17.18 -1.98
CA TYR A 44 -9.73 -17.89 -0.70
C TYR A 44 -11.15 -18.28 -0.28
N PHE A 45 -12.09 -17.34 -0.40
CA PHE A 45 -13.49 -17.57 -0.02
C PHE A 45 -14.28 -18.40 -1.03
N ALA A 46 -13.83 -18.47 -2.29
CA ALA A 46 -14.36 -19.43 -3.26
C ALA A 46 -14.04 -20.88 -2.85
N VAL A 47 -12.84 -21.12 -2.31
CA VAL A 47 -12.43 -22.44 -1.79
C VAL A 47 -13.01 -22.72 -0.39
N ASN A 48 -13.24 -21.68 0.42
CA ASN A 48 -13.75 -21.77 1.79
C ASN A 48 -15.08 -20.99 1.93
N PRO A 49 -16.17 -21.43 1.29
CA PRO A 49 -17.41 -20.68 1.25
C PRO A 49 -18.05 -20.56 2.64
N ASN A 50 -18.49 -19.35 2.99
CA ASN A 50 -19.15 -19.02 4.26
C ASN A 50 -18.29 -19.25 5.53
N VAL A 51 -16.99 -19.50 5.37
CA VAL A 51 -16.09 -19.80 6.49
C VAL A 51 -15.01 -18.71 6.55
N GLY A 52 -14.89 -18.08 7.73
CA GLY A 52 -13.82 -17.12 7.99
C GLY A 52 -12.43 -17.79 8.04
N PRO A 53 -11.33 -17.01 8.11
CA PRO A 53 -9.99 -17.57 8.10
C PRO A 53 -9.76 -18.52 9.29
N THR A 54 -9.26 -19.73 9.00
CA THR A 54 -9.11 -20.77 10.04
C THR A 54 -8.05 -20.42 11.07
N VAL A 55 -8.33 -20.62 12.35
CA VAL A 55 -7.37 -20.52 13.45
C VAL A 55 -7.34 -21.84 14.21
N ARG A 56 -6.15 -22.43 14.36
CA ARG A 56 -5.95 -23.64 15.17
C ARG A 56 -5.51 -23.21 16.55
N ILE A 57 -6.34 -23.44 17.57
CA ILE A 57 -6.06 -23.07 18.96
C ILE A 57 -5.83 -24.36 19.75
N LEU A 58 -4.70 -24.45 20.46
CA LEU A 58 -4.36 -25.62 21.27
C LEU A 58 -5.38 -25.83 22.40
N ARG A 59 -5.60 -27.08 22.79
CA ARG A 59 -6.48 -27.40 23.92
C ARG A 59 -5.88 -26.90 25.21
N SER A 60 -6.77 -26.57 26.13
CA SER A 60 -6.43 -26.21 27.50
C SER A 60 -5.65 -27.36 28.15
N PRO A 61 -4.40 -27.16 28.61
CA PRO A 61 -3.79 -28.13 29.50
C PRO A 61 -4.60 -28.20 30.81
N PRO A 62 -4.63 -29.35 31.50
CA PRO A 62 -5.33 -29.49 32.78
C PRO A 62 -4.87 -28.42 33.78
N GLY A 63 -5.83 -27.70 34.39
CA GLY A 63 -5.54 -26.67 35.40
C GLY A 63 -5.16 -25.28 34.83
N GLU A 64 -5.24 -25.07 33.52
CA GLU A 64 -5.09 -23.73 32.92
C GLU A 64 -6.13 -22.74 33.49
N THR A 65 -5.66 -21.57 33.88
CA THR A 65 -6.49 -20.44 34.33
C THR A 65 -6.03 -19.17 33.65
N MET A 66 -6.94 -18.20 33.51
CA MET A 66 -6.62 -16.89 32.94
C MET A 66 -5.53 -16.19 33.74
N GLU A 67 -5.61 -16.26 35.06
CA GLU A 67 -4.64 -15.74 36.01
C GLU A 67 -3.28 -16.43 35.83
N GLY A 68 -3.26 -17.75 35.65
CA GLY A 68 -2.05 -18.51 35.34
C GLY A 68 -1.38 -18.05 34.04
N LEU A 69 -2.16 -17.81 32.99
CA LEU A 69 -1.64 -17.28 31.71
C LEU A 69 -1.11 -15.85 31.86
N ILE A 70 -1.82 -14.97 32.58
CA ILE A 70 -1.36 -13.61 32.89
C ILE A 70 -0.03 -13.66 33.67
N GLY A 71 0.03 -14.53 34.68
CA GLY A 71 1.24 -14.75 35.49
C GLY A 71 2.42 -15.23 34.64
N ALA A 72 2.18 -16.17 33.73
CA ALA A 72 3.19 -16.65 32.78
C ALA A 72 3.66 -15.52 31.85
N ILE A 73 2.76 -14.76 31.23
CA ILE A 73 3.10 -13.68 30.29
C ILE A 73 3.88 -12.56 30.98
N LEU A 74 3.36 -12.04 32.10
CA LEU A 74 3.98 -10.92 32.81
C LEU A 74 5.22 -11.35 33.60
N GLY A 75 5.27 -12.61 34.04
CA GLY A 75 6.41 -13.21 34.74
C GLY A 75 7.52 -13.72 33.82
N THR A 76 7.28 -13.79 32.50
CA THR A 76 8.26 -14.27 31.51
C THR A 76 9.57 -13.47 31.60
N GLY A 77 9.50 -12.17 31.89
CA GLY A 77 10.68 -11.32 32.03
C GLY A 77 11.52 -11.35 30.74
N GLN A 78 12.74 -11.90 30.82
CA GLN A 78 13.66 -12.07 29.70
C GLN A 78 13.63 -13.47 29.06
N ASN A 79 12.78 -14.39 29.55
CA ASN A 79 12.65 -15.72 28.96
C ASN A 79 11.80 -15.68 27.69
N VAL A 80 11.85 -16.77 26.90
CA VAL A 80 11.00 -16.91 25.71
C VAL A 80 9.70 -17.58 26.11
N LEU A 81 8.58 -16.90 25.90
CA LEU A 81 7.24 -17.46 26.03
C LEU A 81 6.93 -18.30 24.79
N ASP A 82 6.29 -19.45 25.01
CA ASP A 82 5.78 -20.26 23.89
C ASP A 82 4.64 -19.52 23.16
N ILE A 83 4.63 -19.61 21.84
CA ILE A 83 3.62 -18.94 21.00
C ILE A 83 2.22 -19.53 21.18
N GLY A 84 2.11 -20.81 21.53
CA GLY A 84 0.85 -21.47 21.85
C GLY A 84 0.16 -20.83 23.05
N VAL A 85 0.94 -20.45 24.08
CA VAL A 85 0.44 -19.71 25.25
C VAL A 85 -0.09 -18.33 24.84
N ALA A 86 0.64 -17.61 24.00
CA ALA A 86 0.21 -16.31 23.48
C ALA A 86 -1.09 -16.41 22.64
N ILE A 87 -1.16 -17.38 21.72
CA ILE A 87 -2.33 -17.64 20.87
C ILE A 87 -3.55 -18.00 21.73
N ARG A 88 -3.37 -18.91 22.69
CA ARG A 88 -4.42 -19.34 23.62
C ARG A 88 -4.92 -18.17 24.44
N TYR A 89 -4.02 -17.36 24.98
CA TYR A 89 -4.35 -16.18 25.75
C TYR A 89 -5.14 -15.14 24.95
N MET A 90 -4.71 -14.85 23.71
CA MET A 90 -5.43 -13.96 22.80
C MET A 90 -6.85 -14.47 22.53
N TRP A 91 -7.00 -15.78 22.28
CA TRP A 91 -8.30 -16.40 22.05
C TRP A 91 -9.24 -16.21 23.24
N LEU A 92 -8.76 -16.48 24.46
CA LEU A 92 -9.55 -16.27 25.69
C LEU A 92 -9.91 -14.80 25.93
N CYS A 93 -9.00 -13.86 25.61
CA CYS A 93 -9.31 -12.43 25.71
C CYS A 93 -10.46 -12.00 24.81
N PHE A 94 -10.66 -12.64 23.65
CA PHE A 94 -11.70 -12.20 22.70
C PHE A 94 -13.13 -12.41 23.23
N GLU A 95 -13.36 -13.30 24.18
CA GLU A 95 -14.68 -13.43 24.85
C GLU A 95 -15.04 -12.19 25.68
N GLN A 96 -14.04 -11.44 26.15
CA GLN A 96 -14.23 -10.24 26.96
C GLN A 96 -14.46 -8.98 26.12
N ILE A 97 -14.39 -9.10 24.79
CA ILE A 97 -14.49 -7.97 23.87
C ILE A 97 -15.70 -8.21 22.96
N SER A 98 -16.81 -7.51 23.22
CA SER A 98 -18.04 -7.66 22.46
C SER A 98 -18.61 -6.32 21.99
N GLY A 99 -19.30 -6.36 20.85
CA GLY A 99 -19.88 -5.19 20.24
C GLY A 99 -21.21 -5.54 19.59
N ARG A 100 -22.19 -4.65 19.71
CA ARG A 100 -23.52 -4.82 19.11
C ARG A 100 -23.57 -4.19 17.73
N LEU A 101 -24.02 -4.95 16.74
CA LEU A 101 -24.12 -4.50 15.36
C LEU A 101 -25.38 -3.68 15.10
N ASP A 102 -25.24 -2.53 14.44
CA ASP A 102 -26.40 -1.76 13.95
C ASP A 102 -27.01 -2.36 12.68
N ALA A 103 -26.19 -3.00 11.85
CA ALA A 103 -26.57 -3.62 10.58
C ALA A 103 -25.83 -4.95 10.37
N GLU A 104 -26.31 -5.78 9.45
CA GLU A 104 -25.64 -7.04 9.10
C GLU A 104 -24.18 -6.76 8.72
N TRP A 105 -23.26 -7.51 9.33
CA TRP A 105 -21.86 -7.50 8.95
C TRP A 105 -21.54 -8.72 8.11
N ARG A 106 -21.28 -8.48 6.82
CA ARG A 106 -20.91 -9.51 5.84
C ARG A 106 -19.67 -9.09 5.09
N SER A 107 -18.79 -10.02 4.71
CA SER A 107 -17.64 -9.78 3.82
C SER A 107 -17.32 -11.05 3.03
N HIS A 108 -17.13 -10.92 1.72
CA HIS A 108 -16.85 -12.07 0.82
C HIS A 108 -17.83 -13.24 0.99
N GLY A 109 -19.11 -12.94 1.16
CA GLY A 109 -20.17 -13.92 1.40
C GLY A 109 -20.30 -14.39 2.85
N VAL A 110 -19.24 -14.30 3.67
CA VAL A 110 -19.25 -14.71 5.08
C VAL A 110 -20.09 -13.75 5.93
N VAL A 111 -21.11 -14.29 6.61
CA VAL A 111 -21.90 -13.56 7.61
C VAL A 111 -21.14 -13.58 8.93
N ILE A 112 -20.65 -12.42 9.35
CA ILE A 112 -19.94 -12.27 10.62
C ILE A 112 -20.95 -12.09 11.77
N GLY A 113 -22.04 -11.36 11.53
CA GLY A 113 -23.14 -11.24 12.47
C GLY A 113 -24.37 -10.54 11.89
N PRO A 114 -25.57 -10.85 12.39
CA PRO A 114 -26.81 -10.22 11.95
C PRO A 114 -26.96 -8.80 12.53
N ALA A 115 -27.85 -8.00 11.94
CA ALA A 115 -28.25 -6.72 12.51
C ALA A 115 -28.80 -6.89 13.93
N GLY A 116 -28.39 -6.03 14.85
CA GLY A 116 -28.74 -6.09 16.27
C GLY A 116 -28.01 -7.16 17.08
N GLY A 117 -27.25 -8.06 16.42
CA GLY A 117 -26.51 -9.15 17.06
C GLY A 117 -25.26 -8.69 17.80
N GLU A 118 -24.88 -9.45 18.82
CA GLU A 118 -23.61 -9.28 19.52
C GLU A 118 -22.52 -10.10 18.81
N VAL A 119 -21.39 -9.46 18.54
CA VAL A 119 -20.23 -10.10 17.92
C VAL A 119 -18.98 -9.83 18.76
N THR A 120 -18.02 -10.72 18.65
CA THR A 120 -16.69 -10.66 19.25
C THR A 120 -15.64 -10.80 18.15
N PRO A 121 -14.36 -10.52 18.41
CA PRO A 121 -13.30 -10.82 17.44
C PRO A 121 -13.23 -12.30 17.03
N ARG A 122 -13.80 -13.25 17.80
CA ARG A 122 -13.86 -14.67 17.42
C ARG A 122 -14.78 -14.94 16.24
N ASN A 123 -15.83 -14.14 16.05
CA ASN A 123 -16.76 -14.29 14.93
C ASN A 123 -16.12 -14.03 13.56
N LEU A 124 -14.91 -13.46 13.52
CA LEU A 124 -14.14 -13.17 12.31
C LEU A 124 -13.28 -14.33 11.83
N VAL A 125 -13.19 -15.43 12.58
CA VAL A 125 -12.31 -16.56 12.27
C VAL A 125 -13.03 -17.88 12.47
N TYR A 126 -12.58 -18.91 11.75
CA TYR A 126 -13.09 -20.25 11.93
C TYR A 126 -12.21 -21.04 12.90
N TYR A 127 -12.78 -21.44 14.04
CA TYR A 127 -12.06 -22.18 15.07
C TYR A 127 -11.87 -23.65 14.68
N THR A 128 -10.64 -24.13 14.77
CA THR A 128 -10.33 -25.56 14.82
C THR A 128 -9.54 -25.87 16.07
N GLU A 129 -9.89 -26.99 16.70
CA GLU A 129 -9.19 -27.43 17.89
C GLU A 129 -7.83 -28.05 17.54
N GLY A 130 -6.81 -27.65 18.28
CA GLY A 130 -5.46 -28.16 18.17
C GLY A 130 -5.22 -29.43 18.98
N GLU A 131 -3.97 -29.88 18.98
CA GLU A 131 -3.49 -30.83 19.98
C GLU A 131 -3.41 -30.17 21.37
N ASP A 132 -3.10 -30.97 22.39
CA ASP A 132 -2.93 -30.47 23.75
C ASP A 132 -1.79 -29.44 23.79
N GLY A 133 -2.07 -28.30 24.44
CA GLY A 133 -1.08 -27.25 24.60
C GLY A 133 0.12 -27.70 25.44
N ALA A 134 1.31 -27.16 25.13
CA ALA A 134 2.48 -27.39 25.96
C ALA A 134 2.21 -26.89 27.39
N GLN A 135 2.66 -27.66 28.39
CA GLN A 135 2.68 -27.17 29.76
C GLN A 135 3.61 -25.96 29.84
N TYR A 136 3.10 -24.84 30.33
CA TYR A 136 3.91 -23.67 30.64
C TYR A 136 4.26 -23.71 32.13
N ALA A 137 5.44 -23.18 32.48
CA ALA A 137 5.84 -23.06 33.88
C ALA A 137 4.77 -22.27 34.62
N ALA A 138 4.09 -22.92 35.57
CA ALA A 138 3.13 -22.26 36.44
C ALA A 138 3.88 -21.23 37.28
N GLY A 139 3.91 -19.98 36.82
CA GLY A 139 4.35 -18.86 37.64
C GLY A 139 3.32 -18.57 38.74
N ASN A 140 3.63 -17.60 39.60
CA ASN A 140 2.64 -17.06 40.53
C ASN A 140 1.42 -16.56 39.73
N PRO A 141 0.18 -16.89 40.14
CA PRO A 141 -1.01 -16.43 39.45
C PRO A 141 -0.99 -14.91 39.28
N GLY A 142 -1.20 -14.45 38.06
CA GLY A 142 -1.33 -13.04 37.74
C GLY A 142 -2.66 -12.48 38.23
N ASN A 143 -2.75 -11.15 38.28
CA ASN A 143 -3.99 -10.46 38.62
C ASN A 143 -4.91 -10.38 37.38
N LYS A 144 -6.14 -10.90 37.48
CA LYS A 144 -7.14 -10.88 36.40
C LYS A 144 -7.41 -9.49 35.83
N SER A 145 -7.34 -8.43 36.65
CA SER A 145 -7.51 -7.03 36.18
C SER A 145 -6.43 -6.57 35.19
N GLN A 146 -5.28 -7.25 35.15
CA GLN A 146 -4.15 -6.91 34.29
C GLN A 146 -4.24 -7.57 32.90
N TRP A 147 -5.41 -8.10 32.51
CA TRP A 147 -5.55 -8.84 31.26
C TRP A 147 -5.25 -7.99 30.02
N LEU A 148 -5.69 -6.72 30.00
CA LEU A 148 -5.39 -5.79 28.90
C LEU A 148 -3.89 -5.49 28.78
N ARG A 149 -3.19 -5.36 29.91
CA ARG A 149 -1.73 -5.16 29.97
C ARG A 149 -1.01 -6.36 29.37
N ALA A 150 -1.37 -7.58 29.78
CA ALA A 150 -0.80 -8.81 29.24
C ALA A 150 -1.12 -9.00 27.75
N LEU A 151 -2.34 -8.67 27.32
CA LEU A 151 -2.74 -8.75 25.90
C LEU A 151 -1.94 -7.74 25.06
N ALA A 152 -1.79 -6.50 25.54
CA ALA A 152 -0.99 -5.49 24.86
C ALA A 152 0.49 -5.90 24.76
N LEU A 153 1.05 -6.57 25.78
CA LEU A 153 2.41 -7.10 25.73
C LEU A 153 2.54 -8.23 24.69
N VAL A 154 1.62 -9.19 24.70
CA VAL A 154 1.58 -10.29 23.71
C VAL A 154 1.45 -9.78 22.27
N LEU A 155 0.75 -8.65 22.06
CA LEU A 155 0.60 -8.03 20.75
C LEU A 155 1.79 -7.15 20.34
N SER A 156 2.74 -6.86 21.23
CA SER A 156 3.86 -5.95 20.95
C SER A 156 4.72 -6.36 19.74
N PRO A 157 4.98 -7.67 19.48
CA PRO A 157 5.69 -8.09 18.26
C PRO A 157 5.01 -7.62 16.97
N ILE A 158 3.69 -7.48 16.90
CA ILE A 158 2.97 -7.05 15.69
C ILE A 158 3.39 -5.65 15.21
N ARG A 159 3.71 -4.76 16.15
CA ARG A 159 4.03 -3.36 15.84
C ARG A 159 5.49 -2.99 16.08
N LEU A 160 6.13 -3.58 17.08
CA LEU A 160 7.51 -3.24 17.45
C LEU A 160 8.54 -4.10 16.73
N ASN A 161 8.19 -5.31 16.24
CA ASN A 161 9.06 -6.09 15.36
C ASN A 161 8.94 -5.60 13.91
N THR A 162 9.40 -4.38 13.65
CA THR A 162 9.34 -3.75 12.33
C THR A 162 10.73 -3.25 11.92
N GLN A 163 11.01 -3.25 10.61
CA GLN A 163 12.24 -2.68 10.05
C GLN A 163 12.21 -1.13 10.01
N LEU A 164 11.74 -0.51 11.09
CA LEU A 164 11.69 0.94 11.24
C LEU A 164 13.04 1.48 11.72
N ARG A 165 13.25 2.79 11.56
CA ARG A 165 14.45 3.48 12.07
C ARG A 165 14.52 3.37 13.58
N ARG A 166 15.73 3.21 14.12
CA ARG A 166 15.96 3.02 15.56
C ARG A 166 15.37 4.15 16.39
N GLU A 167 15.56 5.41 15.98
CA GLU A 167 15.03 6.56 16.72
C GLU A 167 13.50 6.57 16.75
N TYR A 168 12.86 6.16 15.64
CA TYR A 168 11.40 6.05 15.59
C TYR A 168 10.90 4.85 16.39
N LEU A 169 11.61 3.72 16.35
CA LEU A 169 11.30 2.54 17.17
C LEU A 169 11.40 2.85 18.65
N ASP A 170 12.41 3.61 19.08
CA ASP A 170 12.58 4.01 20.47
C ASP A 170 11.42 4.90 20.93
N ALA A 171 11.09 5.94 20.15
CA ALA A 171 9.92 6.80 20.42
C ALA A 171 8.60 6.02 20.42
N LEU A 172 8.47 5.04 19.52
CA LEU A 172 7.29 4.18 19.45
C LEU A 172 7.20 3.24 20.65
N THR A 173 8.32 2.69 21.10
CA THR A 173 8.41 1.80 22.28
C THR A 173 8.04 2.55 23.55
N VAL A 174 8.48 3.81 23.70
CA VAL A 174 8.07 4.67 24.82
C VAL A 174 6.56 4.89 24.83
N ARG A 175 5.96 5.22 23.67
CA ARG A 175 4.49 5.36 23.56
C ARG A 175 3.77 4.05 23.83
N TYR A 176 4.32 2.93 23.38
CA TYR A 176 3.77 1.60 23.65
C TYR A 176 3.75 1.30 25.15
N LYS A 177 4.86 1.61 25.84
CA LYS A 177 4.96 1.44 27.29
C LYS A 177 3.93 2.29 28.03
N ALA A 178 3.72 3.54 27.62
CA ALA A 178 2.68 4.39 28.22
C ALA A 178 1.27 3.78 28.09
N THR A 179 0.94 3.16 26.95
CA THR A 179 -0.32 2.43 26.76
C THR A 179 -0.43 1.21 27.69
N ILE A 180 0.66 0.47 27.87
CA ILE A 180 0.70 -0.67 28.81
C ILE A 180 0.48 -0.19 30.26
N GLU A 181 1.13 0.91 30.67
CA GLU A 181 0.96 1.51 32.00
C GLU A 181 -0.48 2.01 32.22
N GLU A 182 -1.12 2.54 31.18
CA GLU A 182 -2.53 2.92 31.23
C GLU A 182 -3.43 1.69 31.50
N PHE A 183 -3.23 0.60 30.76
CA PHE A 183 -3.96 -0.65 31.00
C PHE A 183 -3.65 -1.30 32.35
N ALA A 184 -2.46 -1.05 32.89
CA ALA A 184 -2.08 -1.52 34.22
C ALA A 184 -2.72 -0.70 35.35
N GLY A 185 -3.08 0.56 35.08
CA GLY A 185 -3.48 1.56 36.09
C GLY A 185 -2.31 2.06 36.95
N MET A 186 -1.08 1.70 36.61
CA MET A 186 0.13 2.02 37.38
C MET A 186 1.38 1.94 36.51
N ARG A 187 2.49 2.51 36.98
CA ARG A 187 3.79 2.31 36.34
C ARG A 187 4.24 0.87 36.46
N VAL A 188 4.80 0.34 35.38
CA VAL A 188 5.25 -1.05 35.30
C VAL A 188 6.66 -1.14 34.73
N ASN A 189 7.38 -2.18 35.13
CA ASN A 189 8.74 -2.46 34.64
C ASN A 189 8.76 -3.30 33.35
N ASP A 190 7.66 -3.33 32.60
CA ASP A 190 7.58 -4.04 31.33
C ASP A 190 8.48 -3.36 30.29
N SER A 191 9.14 -4.20 29.47
CA SER A 191 9.90 -3.76 28.31
C SER A 191 9.28 -4.32 27.03
N PRO A 192 8.25 -3.65 26.46
CA PRO A 192 7.56 -4.16 25.26
C PRO A 192 8.48 -4.28 24.04
N GLY A 193 9.52 -3.43 23.94
CA GLY A 193 10.52 -3.51 22.89
C GLY A 193 11.41 -4.75 23.00
N THR A 194 11.90 -5.07 24.21
CA THR A 194 12.66 -6.31 24.46
C THR A 194 11.80 -7.53 24.21
N PHE A 195 10.56 -7.53 24.72
CA PHE A 195 9.61 -8.62 24.51
C PHE A 195 9.35 -8.84 23.01
N ALA A 196 9.14 -7.77 22.24
CA ALA A 196 8.91 -7.85 20.79
C ALA A 196 10.11 -8.44 20.03
N LEU A 197 11.34 -8.08 20.43
CA LEU A 197 12.56 -8.58 19.80
C LEU A 197 12.74 -10.09 20.04
N GLN A 198 12.55 -10.53 21.29
CA GLN A 198 12.65 -11.94 21.69
C GLN A 198 11.61 -12.82 20.98
N HIS A 199 10.43 -12.26 20.70
CA HIS A 199 9.31 -12.97 20.09
C HIS A 199 9.05 -12.56 18.63
N SER A 200 10.07 -12.03 17.95
CA SER A 200 9.99 -11.53 16.58
C SER A 200 9.44 -12.57 15.58
N ALA A 201 9.82 -13.84 15.76
CA ALA A 201 9.37 -14.96 14.92
C ALA A 201 7.85 -15.21 14.98
N TRP A 202 7.13 -14.75 16.01
CA TRP A 202 5.68 -14.94 16.11
C TRP A 202 4.93 -14.31 14.94
N THR A 203 5.46 -13.23 14.38
CA THR A 203 4.89 -12.57 13.20
C THR A 203 4.92 -13.42 11.93
N GLN A 204 5.58 -14.58 11.93
CA GLN A 204 5.54 -15.56 10.85
C GLN A 204 4.41 -16.57 11.02
N ASN A 205 3.92 -16.79 12.25
CA ASN A 205 2.86 -17.74 12.55
C ASN A 205 1.48 -17.22 12.08
N SER A 206 0.81 -18.02 11.24
CA SER A 206 -0.47 -17.64 10.63
C SER A 206 -1.60 -17.47 11.64
N THR A 207 -1.69 -18.31 12.67
CA THR A 207 -2.75 -18.22 13.69
C THR A 207 -2.59 -16.93 14.49
N TYR A 208 -1.37 -16.64 14.97
CA TYR A 208 -1.08 -15.42 15.71
C TYR A 208 -1.43 -14.15 14.91
N LEU A 209 -1.03 -14.09 13.63
CA LEU A 209 -1.37 -12.96 12.76
C LEU A 209 -2.88 -12.85 12.49
N ARG A 210 -3.58 -13.97 12.24
CA ARG A 210 -5.04 -14.00 12.02
C ARG A 210 -5.78 -13.45 13.23
N LEU A 211 -5.40 -13.84 14.44
CA LEU A 211 -6.01 -13.32 15.66
C LEU A 211 -5.73 -11.81 15.82
N ALA A 212 -4.48 -11.37 15.65
CA ALA A 212 -4.14 -9.94 15.72
C ALA A 212 -4.93 -9.09 14.70
N ALA A 213 -5.07 -9.60 13.46
CA ALA A 213 -5.87 -8.95 12.41
C ALA A 213 -7.36 -8.93 12.74
N SER A 214 -7.89 -10.00 13.34
CA SER A 214 -9.29 -10.08 13.77
C SER A 214 -9.61 -9.06 14.85
N LEU A 215 -8.71 -8.89 15.82
CA LEU A 215 -8.84 -7.84 16.84
C LEU A 215 -8.81 -6.43 16.22
N ASP A 216 -7.89 -6.14 15.29
CA ASP A 216 -7.88 -4.84 14.62
C ASP A 216 -9.14 -4.60 13.78
N MET A 217 -9.61 -5.62 13.04
CA MET A 217 -10.81 -5.54 12.22
C MET A 217 -12.06 -5.27 13.05
N PHE A 218 -12.21 -5.97 14.18
CA PHE A 218 -13.29 -5.73 15.15
C PHE A 218 -13.24 -4.29 15.68
N LEU A 219 -12.11 -3.87 16.26
CA LEU A 219 -11.99 -2.53 16.85
C LEU A 219 -12.00 -1.41 15.79
N PHE A 220 -11.69 -1.70 14.53
CA PHE A 220 -11.82 -0.75 13.43
C PHE A 220 -13.29 -0.47 13.10
N LYS A 221 -14.16 -1.48 13.19
CA LYS A 221 -15.61 -1.33 13.06
C LYS A 221 -16.19 -0.62 14.27
N PHE A 222 -15.82 -1.05 15.49
CA PHE A 222 -16.25 -0.46 16.75
C PHE A 222 -15.26 0.59 17.27
N ARG A 223 -15.20 1.74 16.58
CA ARG A 223 -14.17 2.76 16.86
C ARG A 223 -14.25 3.35 18.27
N ASP A 224 -15.45 3.45 18.82
CA ASP A 224 -15.74 4.01 20.14
C ASP A 224 -15.82 2.93 21.24
N HIS A 225 -15.39 1.71 20.94
CA HIS A 225 -15.31 0.62 21.93
C HIS A 225 -14.33 0.99 23.06
N GLU A 226 -14.62 0.59 24.29
CA GLU A 226 -13.79 0.88 25.48
C GLU A 226 -12.32 0.43 25.31
N HIS A 227 -12.11 -0.68 24.62
CA HIS A 227 -10.79 -1.25 24.32
C HIS A 227 -10.20 -0.83 22.96
N SER A 228 -10.76 0.18 22.30
CA SER A 228 -10.27 0.68 20.99
C SER A 228 -8.78 1.07 21.00
N LYS A 229 -8.23 1.46 22.16
CA LYS A 229 -6.80 1.74 22.35
C LYS A 229 -5.89 0.54 22.04
N LEU A 230 -6.37 -0.70 22.14
CA LEU A 230 -5.61 -1.90 21.74
C LEU A 230 -5.21 -1.89 20.27
N ARG A 231 -5.94 -1.15 19.41
CA ARG A 231 -5.54 -0.97 18.00
C ARG A 231 -4.17 -0.32 17.86
N PHE A 232 -3.69 0.38 18.88
CA PHE A 232 -2.31 0.82 18.88
C PHE A 232 -1.36 -0.37 18.66
N ALA A 233 -1.63 -1.55 19.18
CA ALA A 233 -0.79 -2.72 18.93
C ALA A 233 -0.99 -3.34 17.53
N THR A 234 -2.22 -3.35 17.01
CA THR A 234 -2.60 -4.17 15.85
C THR A 234 -2.85 -3.41 14.55
N VAL A 235 -2.81 -2.08 14.55
CA VAL A 235 -3.10 -1.24 13.37
C VAL A 235 -2.24 -1.57 12.15
N THR A 236 -1.02 -2.09 12.35
CA THR A 236 -0.09 -2.49 11.27
C THR A 236 -0.53 -3.76 10.54
N THR A 237 -1.51 -4.50 11.07
CA THR A 237 -2.09 -5.65 10.37
C THR A 237 -2.99 -5.23 9.21
N ARG A 238 -3.56 -4.03 9.27
CA ARG A 238 -4.41 -3.46 8.23
C ARG A 238 -3.59 -2.85 7.09
N PHE A 239 -3.94 -3.20 5.86
CA PHE A 239 -3.23 -2.91 4.62
C PHE A 239 -1.75 -3.35 4.66
N ARG A 240 -1.44 -4.38 5.45
CA ARG A 240 -0.14 -5.05 5.39
C ARG A 240 0.05 -5.63 3.98
N ASP A 241 1.23 -5.42 3.41
CA ASP A 241 1.58 -5.80 2.03
C ASP A 241 0.59 -5.32 0.97
N CYS A 242 -0.04 -4.15 1.20
CA CYS A 242 -0.95 -3.49 0.26
C CYS A 242 -0.42 -2.11 -0.19
N ALA A 243 0.90 -1.99 -0.38
CA ALA A 243 1.54 -0.72 -0.70
C ALA A 243 1.01 -0.07 -1.99
N GLY A 244 0.72 -0.85 -3.04
CA GLY A 244 0.16 -0.36 -4.30
C GLY A 244 -1.19 0.36 -4.12
N VAL A 245 -2.07 -0.12 -3.25
CA VAL A 245 -3.31 0.58 -2.87
C VAL A 245 -2.99 1.89 -2.17
N GLY A 246 -1.99 1.87 -1.28
CA GLY A 246 -1.47 3.04 -0.62
C GLY A 246 -0.91 4.08 -1.60
N ASP A 247 -0.32 3.65 -2.70
CA ASP A 247 0.30 4.49 -3.73
C ASP A 247 -0.74 5.09 -4.65
N LEU A 248 -1.73 4.31 -5.06
CA LEU A 248 -2.90 4.81 -5.79
C LEU A 248 -3.63 5.90 -4.98
N ARG A 249 -3.92 5.66 -3.70
CA ARG A 249 -4.51 6.69 -2.83
C ARG A 249 -3.62 7.93 -2.71
N PHE A 250 -2.30 7.74 -2.67
CA PHE A 250 -1.36 8.84 -2.55
C PHE A 250 -1.31 9.69 -3.81
N ILE A 251 -1.23 9.08 -5.00
CA ILE A 251 -1.13 9.82 -6.26
C ILE A 251 -2.40 10.62 -6.55
N LEU A 252 -3.58 10.00 -6.35
CA LEU A 252 -4.87 10.67 -6.49
C LEU A 252 -4.96 11.92 -5.61
N LYS A 253 -4.48 11.81 -4.36
CA LYS A 253 -4.46 12.93 -3.41
C LYS A 253 -3.50 14.04 -3.83
N ILE A 254 -2.28 13.73 -4.29
CA ILE A 254 -1.32 14.79 -4.62
C ILE A 254 -1.63 15.48 -5.95
N LEU A 255 -2.28 14.79 -6.89
CA LEU A 255 -2.69 15.35 -8.19
C LEU A 255 -4.10 15.95 -8.17
N GLY A 256 -4.85 15.74 -7.10
CA GLY A 256 -6.25 16.16 -6.99
C GLY A 256 -7.12 15.54 -8.09
N LEU A 257 -6.93 14.24 -8.37
CA LEU A 257 -7.64 13.51 -9.42
C LEU A 257 -8.57 12.46 -8.80
N THR A 258 -9.70 12.23 -9.45
CA THR A 258 -10.49 11.02 -9.28
C THR A 258 -9.81 9.82 -9.94
N LEU A 259 -10.23 8.61 -9.58
CA LEU A 259 -9.67 7.39 -10.17
C LEU A 259 -9.91 7.30 -11.69
N VAL A 260 -11.06 7.78 -12.16
CA VAL A 260 -11.44 7.78 -13.58
C VAL A 260 -10.61 8.79 -14.38
N GLU A 261 -10.30 9.95 -13.81
CA GLU A 261 -9.41 10.91 -14.47
C GLU A 261 -7.97 10.39 -14.48
N PHE A 262 -7.53 9.76 -13.38
CA PHE A 262 -6.20 9.18 -13.28
C PHE A 262 -5.98 8.05 -14.28
N SER A 263 -6.95 7.17 -14.51
CA SER A 263 -6.80 6.04 -15.44
C SER A 263 -6.51 6.49 -16.87
N GLN A 264 -6.93 7.70 -17.27
CA GLN A 264 -6.65 8.25 -18.59
C GLN A 264 -5.19 8.72 -18.77
N TRP A 265 -4.44 8.85 -17.67
CA TRP A 265 -3.00 9.15 -17.65
C TRP A 265 -2.12 7.89 -17.64
N VAL A 266 -2.73 6.71 -17.72
CA VAL A 266 -2.00 5.44 -17.80
C VAL A 266 -1.74 5.11 -19.26
N TRP A 267 -0.50 5.34 -19.73
CA TRP A 267 -0.13 5.23 -21.15
C TRP A 267 0.78 4.06 -21.48
N THR A 268 1.14 3.24 -20.51
CA THR A 268 1.95 2.03 -20.72
C THR A 268 1.13 0.80 -20.32
N ALA A 269 1.22 -0.28 -21.11
CA ALA A 269 0.48 -1.51 -20.85
C ALA A 269 0.81 -2.08 -19.46
N SER A 270 2.08 -2.13 -19.08
CA SER A 270 2.50 -2.66 -17.78
C SER A 270 1.99 -1.84 -16.58
N LEU A 271 1.78 -0.53 -16.76
CA LEU A 271 1.14 0.30 -15.73
C LEU A 271 -0.38 0.06 -15.69
N ALA A 272 -1.01 -0.16 -16.85
CA ALA A 272 -2.41 -0.53 -16.95
C ALA A 272 -2.67 -1.87 -16.25
N ASP A 273 -1.83 -2.87 -16.48
CA ASP A 273 -1.90 -4.19 -15.82
C ASP A 273 -1.81 -4.06 -14.29
N ASP A 274 -0.93 -3.19 -13.78
CA ASP A 274 -0.81 -2.90 -12.35
C ASP A 274 -2.06 -2.24 -11.77
N VAL A 275 -2.64 -1.29 -12.49
CA VAL A 275 -3.88 -0.61 -12.07
C VAL A 275 -5.06 -1.58 -12.12
N GLU A 276 -5.19 -2.37 -13.17
CA GLU A 276 -6.24 -3.39 -13.31
C GLU A 276 -6.14 -4.44 -12.21
N ARG A 277 -4.92 -4.91 -11.89
CA ARG A 277 -4.69 -5.86 -10.80
C ARG A 277 -5.17 -5.33 -9.45
N ILE A 278 -4.93 -4.04 -9.16
CA ILE A 278 -5.40 -3.44 -7.91
C ILE A 278 -6.92 -3.23 -7.91
N LEU A 279 -7.50 -2.89 -9.06
CA LEU A 279 -8.91 -2.51 -9.20
C LEU A 279 -9.83 -3.66 -9.60
N ARG A 280 -9.36 -4.91 -9.48
CA ARG A 280 -10.14 -6.09 -9.81
C ARG A 280 -11.53 -6.03 -9.13
N PRO A 281 -12.63 -6.11 -9.90
CA PRO A 281 -13.98 -6.06 -9.33
C PRO A 281 -14.27 -7.23 -8.37
N GLY A 282 -15.16 -7.00 -7.41
CA GLY A 282 -15.61 -8.03 -6.46
C GLY A 282 -14.67 -8.27 -5.28
N GLU A 283 -13.54 -7.57 -5.20
CA GLU A 283 -12.57 -7.76 -4.13
C GLU A 283 -12.83 -6.92 -2.87
N GLU A 284 -13.93 -6.17 -2.79
CA GLU A 284 -14.30 -5.36 -1.62
C GLU A 284 -13.21 -4.35 -1.16
N ILE A 285 -12.35 -3.87 -2.07
CA ILE A 285 -11.26 -2.92 -1.75
C ILE A 285 -11.74 -1.58 -1.19
N ASP A 286 -12.93 -1.16 -1.61
CA ASP A 286 -13.64 0.06 -1.21
C ASP A 286 -14.48 -0.11 0.07
N LYS A 287 -14.67 -1.36 0.51
CA LYS A 287 -15.45 -1.70 1.71
C LYS A 287 -14.59 -1.66 2.97
N ARG A 288 -14.91 -0.71 3.85
CA ARG A 288 -14.09 -0.39 5.03
C ARG A 288 -13.97 -1.54 6.03
N ASP A 289 -15.03 -2.29 6.26
CA ASP A 289 -15.12 -3.38 7.23
C ASP A 289 -15.06 -4.77 6.55
N SER A 290 -14.37 -4.86 5.41
CA SER A 290 -14.07 -6.11 4.71
C SER A 290 -12.85 -6.84 5.29
N TYR A 291 -12.70 -8.13 4.95
CA TYR A 291 -11.48 -8.91 5.10
C TYR A 291 -10.33 -8.42 4.19
N THR A 292 -10.62 -7.76 3.07
CA THR A 292 -9.60 -7.36 2.06
C THR A 292 -8.46 -6.50 2.60
N PRO A 293 -8.69 -5.48 3.45
CA PRO A 293 -7.61 -4.76 4.13
C PRO A 293 -6.68 -5.65 4.95
N TYR A 294 -7.08 -6.86 5.33
CA TYR A 294 -6.29 -7.80 6.13
C TYR A 294 -5.75 -8.98 5.32
N VAL A 295 -5.81 -8.94 3.98
CA VAL A 295 -5.45 -10.04 3.07
C VAL A 295 -4.13 -10.74 3.42
N ALA A 296 -3.07 -9.98 3.70
CA ALA A 296 -1.76 -10.54 4.07
C ALA A 296 -1.74 -11.06 5.50
N SER A 297 -2.26 -10.28 6.45
CA SER A 297 -2.24 -10.62 7.88
C SER A 297 -3.13 -11.82 8.21
N MET A 298 -4.26 -11.97 7.51
CA MET A 298 -5.13 -13.13 7.64
C MET A 298 -4.72 -14.29 6.72
N ARG A 299 -3.66 -14.14 5.92
CA ARG A 299 -3.17 -15.17 4.99
C ARG A 299 -4.28 -15.66 4.05
N LEU A 300 -5.01 -14.70 3.45
CA LEU A 300 -6.03 -14.96 2.42
C LEU A 300 -5.40 -15.10 1.03
N CYS A 301 -4.14 -14.69 0.89
CA CYS A 301 -3.35 -14.85 -0.32
C CYS A 301 -1.97 -15.43 0.02
N THR A 302 -1.34 -16.05 -0.96
CA THR A 302 0.09 -16.42 -0.91
C THR A 302 0.96 -15.20 -1.20
N LYS A 303 0.61 -14.45 -2.24
CA LYS A 303 1.24 -13.19 -2.66
C LYS A 303 0.14 -12.14 -2.88
N SER A 304 0.28 -11.01 -2.18
CA SER A 304 -0.73 -9.93 -2.23
C SER A 304 -0.74 -9.26 -3.61
N PRO A 305 -1.91 -9.18 -4.27
CA PRO A 305 -2.07 -8.49 -5.56
C PRO A 305 -1.98 -6.97 -5.40
N TYR A 306 -1.95 -6.48 -4.16
CA TYR A 306 -1.91 -5.07 -3.80
C TYR A 306 -0.52 -4.61 -3.36
N SER A 307 0.47 -5.49 -3.35
CA SER A 307 1.83 -5.19 -2.91
C SER A 307 2.60 -4.34 -3.94
N ALA A 308 3.64 -3.63 -3.51
CA ALA A 308 4.50 -2.89 -4.43
C ALA A 308 5.27 -3.82 -5.37
N THR A 309 5.65 -5.02 -4.90
CA THR A 309 6.33 -6.03 -5.72
C THR A 309 5.41 -6.68 -6.74
N ALA A 310 4.10 -6.78 -6.46
CA ALA A 310 3.13 -7.21 -7.46
C ALA A 310 2.74 -6.09 -8.43
N ASN A 311 2.98 -4.82 -8.10
CA ASN A 311 2.62 -3.66 -8.93
C ASN A 311 3.80 -2.67 -9.07
N PRO A 312 4.95 -3.13 -9.59
CA PRO A 312 6.18 -2.35 -9.52
C PRO A 312 6.17 -1.13 -10.46
N ASN A 313 5.45 -1.19 -11.60
CA ASN A 313 5.36 -0.07 -12.55
C ASN A 313 4.50 1.06 -11.96
N LEU A 314 3.37 0.74 -11.31
CA LEU A 314 2.59 1.74 -10.59
C LEU A 314 3.40 2.35 -9.43
N HIS A 315 4.12 1.51 -8.69
CA HIS A 315 4.92 1.96 -7.55
C HIS A 315 5.97 3.00 -7.98
N ILE A 316 6.77 2.68 -9.01
CA ILE A 316 7.80 3.60 -9.51
C ILE A 316 7.20 4.82 -10.20
N PHE A 317 6.10 4.69 -10.93
CA PHE A 317 5.37 5.80 -11.54
C PHE A 317 4.95 6.85 -10.49
N VAL A 318 4.26 6.40 -9.44
CA VAL A 318 3.76 7.26 -8.36
C VAL A 318 4.91 7.93 -7.61
N HIS A 319 5.93 7.17 -7.28
CA HIS A 319 7.04 7.70 -6.49
C HIS A 319 7.99 8.58 -7.32
N SER A 320 8.07 8.41 -8.63
CA SER A 320 8.78 9.34 -9.53
C SER A 320 8.17 10.74 -9.50
N ILE A 321 6.84 10.83 -9.61
CA ILE A 321 6.09 12.09 -9.47
C ILE A 321 6.27 12.66 -8.05
N GLY A 322 6.12 11.83 -7.02
CA GLY A 322 6.27 12.31 -5.65
C GLY A 322 7.69 12.78 -5.31
N CYS A 323 8.73 12.16 -5.86
CA CYS A 323 10.12 12.60 -5.73
C CYS A 323 10.35 13.95 -6.41
N ALA A 324 9.77 14.18 -7.60
CA ALA A 324 9.86 15.48 -8.27
C ALA A 324 9.17 16.60 -7.46
N ASN A 325 8.15 16.25 -6.68
CA ASN A 325 7.45 17.15 -5.75
C ASN A 325 8.04 17.13 -4.32
N LEU A 326 9.27 16.64 -4.15
CA LEU A 326 10.01 16.58 -2.88
C LEU A 326 9.22 15.94 -1.72
N ARG A 327 8.36 14.97 -2.02
CA ARG A 327 7.57 14.27 -1.01
C ARG A 327 8.44 13.24 -0.28
N VAL A 328 8.66 13.49 1.01
CA VAL A 328 9.46 12.61 1.90
C VAL A 328 8.99 11.15 1.86
N ARG A 329 7.68 10.89 1.69
CA ARG A 329 7.14 9.53 1.53
C ARG A 329 7.75 8.83 0.30
N SER A 330 7.79 9.50 -0.85
CA SER A 330 8.29 8.92 -2.10
C SER A 330 9.81 8.84 -2.15
N ILE A 331 10.50 9.86 -1.64
CA ILE A 331 11.97 9.87 -1.54
C ILE A 331 12.47 8.62 -0.81
N ASN A 332 11.69 8.16 0.18
CA ASN A 332 12.04 7.06 1.05
C ASN A 332 11.34 5.73 0.71
N ALA A 333 10.56 5.68 -0.36
CA ALA A 333 9.95 4.44 -0.83
C ALA A 333 11.07 3.50 -1.32
N ARG A 334 10.94 2.20 -1.06
CA ARG A 334 11.95 1.21 -1.50
C ARG A 334 11.82 0.97 -2.99
N MET A 335 12.94 0.85 -3.68
CA MET A 335 12.92 0.37 -5.06
C MET A 335 12.53 -1.11 -5.06
N VAL A 336 11.61 -1.49 -5.95
CA VAL A 336 11.15 -2.88 -6.08
C VAL A 336 10.97 -3.25 -7.54
N GLY A 337 11.33 -4.48 -7.88
CA GLY A 337 11.21 -5.04 -9.22
C GLY A 337 12.16 -4.43 -10.26
N ASP A 338 12.33 -5.15 -11.37
CA ASP A 338 13.01 -4.67 -12.56
C ASP A 338 11.94 -4.17 -13.54
N VAL A 339 11.73 -2.86 -13.53
CA VAL A 339 10.70 -2.19 -14.35
C VAL A 339 11.30 -1.52 -15.57
N ASN A 340 10.49 -1.37 -16.62
CA ASN A 340 10.83 -0.46 -17.72
C ASN A 340 10.76 1.00 -17.22
N LEU A 341 11.90 1.44 -16.69
CA LEU A 341 12.03 2.74 -16.05
C LEU A 341 11.86 3.89 -17.05
N ALA A 342 12.31 3.72 -18.29
CA ALA A 342 12.31 4.78 -19.30
C ALA A 342 10.88 5.23 -19.65
N ASP A 343 10.03 4.29 -20.04
CA ASP A 343 8.65 4.59 -20.45
C ASP A 343 7.81 5.06 -19.26
N THR A 344 8.04 4.45 -18.10
CA THR A 344 7.32 4.81 -16.88
C THR A 344 7.68 6.23 -16.41
N ILE A 345 8.96 6.60 -16.48
CA ILE A 345 9.42 7.97 -16.18
C ILE A 345 8.89 8.95 -17.23
N ALA A 346 8.90 8.61 -18.51
CA ALA A 346 8.41 9.47 -19.57
C ALA A 346 6.93 9.80 -19.37
N ASN A 347 6.08 8.79 -19.08
CA ASN A 347 4.68 9.01 -18.73
C ASN A 347 4.57 9.89 -17.46
N ALA A 348 5.27 9.52 -16.38
CA ALA A 348 5.25 10.27 -15.12
C ALA A 348 5.66 11.74 -15.31
N ALA A 349 6.57 12.04 -16.24
CA ALA A 349 7.02 13.38 -16.54
C ALA A 349 5.96 14.26 -17.17
N VAL A 350 5.21 13.73 -18.13
CA VAL A 350 4.10 14.48 -18.71
C VAL A 350 3.03 14.72 -17.66
N VAL A 351 2.65 13.71 -16.88
CA VAL A 351 1.65 13.87 -15.81
C VAL A 351 2.10 14.90 -14.77
N ASN A 352 3.35 14.83 -14.31
CA ASN A 352 3.87 15.78 -13.33
C ASN A 352 3.92 17.20 -13.89
N TYR A 353 4.32 17.38 -15.16
CA TYR A 353 4.33 18.69 -15.78
C TYR A 353 2.93 19.29 -15.89
N VAL A 354 1.94 18.50 -16.33
CA VAL A 354 0.57 18.97 -16.55
C VAL A 354 -0.21 19.16 -15.24
N ARG A 355 -0.04 18.26 -14.28
CA ARG A 355 -0.87 18.21 -13.05
C ARG A 355 -0.12 18.58 -11.77
N GLY A 356 1.20 18.40 -11.74
CA GLY A 356 2.05 18.72 -10.60
C GLY A 356 2.63 20.14 -10.65
N SER A 357 2.98 20.63 -11.85
CA SER A 357 3.65 21.92 -12.03
C SER A 357 2.72 23.04 -12.50
N ARG A 358 1.62 22.74 -13.21
CA ARG A 358 0.62 23.75 -13.60
C ARG A 358 -0.43 23.90 -12.50
N TYR A 359 -0.60 25.12 -12.01
CA TYR A 359 -1.60 25.40 -10.99
C TYR A 359 -2.98 25.61 -11.61
N ASN A 360 -3.99 24.91 -11.10
CA ASN A 360 -5.39 25.21 -11.42
C ASN A 360 -5.92 26.26 -10.43
N LEU A 361 -5.39 27.48 -10.52
CA LEU A 361 -5.84 28.58 -9.66
C LEU A 361 -7.11 29.18 -10.25
N GLN A 362 -8.18 29.10 -9.47
CA GLN A 362 -9.41 29.83 -9.71
C GLN A 362 -9.76 30.60 -8.42
N PRO A 363 -10.22 31.86 -8.51
CA PRO A 363 -10.71 32.54 -7.33
C PRO A 363 -11.98 31.82 -6.83
N GLU A 364 -12.02 31.45 -5.55
CA GLU A 364 -13.16 30.75 -4.93
C GLU A 364 -14.11 31.71 -4.21
N PHE A 365 -13.61 32.89 -3.84
CA PHE A 365 -14.37 33.90 -3.10
C PHE A 365 -14.43 35.18 -3.91
N TYR A 366 -15.65 35.69 -4.08
CA TYR A 366 -15.92 36.92 -4.80
C TYR A 366 -16.72 37.87 -3.92
N ARG A 367 -16.55 39.19 -4.13
CA ARG A 367 -17.50 40.15 -3.57
C ARG A 367 -18.85 39.94 -4.25
N PRO A 368 -19.97 39.96 -3.50
CA PRO A 368 -21.30 39.91 -4.10
C PRO A 368 -21.44 40.96 -5.23
N GLY A 369 -21.88 40.53 -6.42
CA GLY A 369 -22.00 41.38 -7.61
C GLY A 369 -20.75 41.49 -8.49
N SER A 370 -19.66 40.80 -8.16
CA SER A 370 -18.49 40.70 -9.05
C SER A 370 -18.76 39.74 -10.20
N VAL A 371 -18.40 40.11 -11.42
CA VAL A 371 -18.50 39.24 -12.60
C VAL A 371 -17.25 38.38 -12.67
N MET A 372 -17.40 37.05 -12.70
CA MET A 372 -16.29 36.15 -12.98
C MET A 372 -15.72 36.45 -14.37
N ALA A 373 -14.40 36.31 -14.55
CA ALA A 373 -13.87 36.21 -15.91
C ALA A 373 -14.60 35.04 -16.60
N PRO A 374 -15.21 35.24 -17.79
CA PRO A 374 -16.03 34.20 -18.40
C PRO A 374 -15.22 32.92 -18.59
N GLU A 375 -15.90 31.77 -18.40
CA GLU A 375 -15.34 30.45 -18.67
C GLU A 375 -14.75 30.44 -20.09
N GLY A 376 -13.42 30.35 -20.22
CA GLY A 376 -12.71 30.45 -21.51
C GLY A 376 -11.89 31.72 -21.75
N ALA A 377 -12.05 32.78 -20.94
CA ALA A 377 -11.15 33.95 -20.99
C ALA A 377 -9.70 33.58 -20.64
N ARG A 378 -9.51 32.54 -19.82
CA ARG A 378 -8.20 31.97 -19.51
C ARG A 378 -7.50 31.44 -20.77
N VAL A 379 -8.23 30.74 -21.64
CA VAL A 379 -7.69 30.19 -22.90
C VAL A 379 -7.29 31.33 -23.85
N ALA A 380 -8.09 32.39 -23.93
CA ALA A 380 -7.77 33.56 -24.75
C ALA A 380 -6.56 34.36 -24.22
N LEU A 381 -6.45 34.50 -22.89
CA LEU A 381 -5.32 35.17 -22.23
C LEU A 381 -4.04 34.32 -22.27
N GLU A 382 -4.12 33.01 -22.09
CA GLU A 382 -3.00 32.07 -22.22
C GLU A 382 -2.47 32.03 -23.65
N ALA A 383 -3.35 32.03 -24.66
CA ALA A 383 -2.97 32.12 -26.07
C ALA A 383 -2.26 33.46 -26.40
N GLN A 384 -2.66 34.56 -25.76
CA GLN A 384 -1.99 35.86 -25.90
C GLN A 384 -0.65 35.91 -25.16
N SER A 385 -0.52 35.28 -23.98
CA SER A 385 0.76 35.20 -23.25
C SER A 385 1.76 34.25 -23.90
N ALA A 386 1.32 33.15 -24.52
CA ALA A 386 2.20 32.25 -25.28
C ALA A 386 2.83 32.92 -26.51
N ALA A 387 2.17 33.93 -27.08
CA ALA A 387 2.72 34.75 -28.16
C ALA A 387 3.76 35.79 -27.70
N GLY A 388 3.95 35.96 -26.38
CA GLY A 388 4.80 37.00 -25.79
C GLY A 388 5.78 36.53 -24.71
N SER A 389 5.97 35.22 -24.49
CA SER A 389 6.91 34.77 -23.45
C SER A 389 8.36 34.90 -23.95
N LEU A 390 9.03 35.97 -23.51
CA LEU A 390 10.49 36.07 -23.46
C LEU A 390 11.07 34.99 -22.52
N ASP A 391 12.20 34.44 -22.96
CA ASP A 391 13.27 33.75 -22.21
C ASP A 391 13.00 32.39 -21.56
N LEU A 392 13.20 31.37 -22.40
CA LEU A 392 13.71 30.05 -22.00
C LEU A 392 15.23 29.94 -22.26
N GLU A 393 15.99 31.04 -22.17
CA GLU A 393 17.44 31.08 -22.40
C GLU A 393 18.26 30.37 -21.31
N LEU A 394 17.67 30.01 -20.16
CA LEU A 394 18.37 29.29 -19.10
C LEU A 394 18.55 27.78 -19.33
N MET A 395 18.11 27.24 -20.47
CA MET A 395 18.31 25.83 -20.83
C MET A 395 18.98 25.59 -22.20
N SER A 396 19.39 26.65 -22.92
CA SER A 396 20.01 26.53 -24.24
C SER A 396 21.54 26.37 -24.24
N GLU A 397 22.21 26.34 -23.09
CA GLU A 397 23.66 26.07 -23.03
C GLU A 397 24.04 24.62 -23.42
N ALA A 398 23.07 23.72 -23.55
CA ALA A 398 23.27 22.40 -24.15
C ALA A 398 22.76 22.41 -25.60
N GLY A 399 23.62 22.81 -26.53
CA GLY A 399 23.31 22.89 -27.97
C GLY A 399 22.78 21.58 -28.56
N VAL A 400 21.46 21.43 -28.60
CA VAL A 400 20.77 20.29 -29.22
C VAL A 400 19.52 20.76 -29.96
N MET A 401 19.61 20.67 -31.29
CA MET A 401 18.53 20.57 -32.30
C MET A 401 17.76 21.86 -32.67
N GLU A 402 18.40 22.72 -33.47
CA GLU A 402 17.71 23.56 -34.46
C GLU A 402 17.20 22.65 -35.60
N GLY A 403 15.89 22.64 -35.86
CA GLY A 403 15.34 22.06 -37.10
C GLY A 403 14.05 21.22 -36.98
N MET A 404 13.58 20.87 -35.78
CA MET A 404 12.27 20.22 -35.63
C MET A 404 11.19 21.25 -35.30
N GLN A 405 10.19 21.39 -36.17
CA GLN A 405 8.92 22.06 -35.83
C GLN A 405 8.31 21.30 -34.65
N ARG A 406 8.47 21.84 -33.44
CA ARG A 406 7.83 21.30 -32.24
C ARG A 406 6.32 21.46 -32.39
N ALA A 407 5.57 20.39 -32.10
CA ALA A 407 4.14 20.54 -31.94
C ALA A 407 3.86 21.59 -30.84
N ALA A 408 2.85 22.42 -31.01
CA ALA A 408 2.44 23.37 -29.98
C ALA A 408 1.91 22.61 -28.75
N GLU A 409 2.28 23.06 -27.56
CA GLU A 409 1.77 22.47 -26.32
C GLU A 409 0.24 22.64 -26.21
N PRO A 410 -0.50 21.62 -25.74
CA PRO A 410 -1.92 21.77 -25.47
C PRO A 410 -2.19 22.85 -24.41
N ALA A 411 -3.22 23.66 -24.65
CA ALA A 411 -3.71 24.65 -23.69
C ALA A 411 -4.52 24.00 -22.56
N ASP A 412 -5.20 22.89 -22.85
CA ASP A 412 -5.99 22.14 -21.88
C ASP A 412 -5.13 21.22 -21.00
N THR A 413 -5.75 20.62 -19.98
CA THR A 413 -5.14 19.59 -19.13
C THR A 413 -5.69 18.19 -19.42
N LEU A 414 -6.20 17.94 -20.62
CA LEU A 414 -6.88 16.70 -20.97
C LEU A 414 -5.85 15.64 -21.41
N PRO A 415 -5.88 14.42 -20.84
CA PRO A 415 -4.88 13.39 -21.12
C PRO A 415 -4.72 13.08 -22.60
N HIS A 416 -5.82 13.04 -23.36
CA HIS A 416 -5.79 12.72 -24.79
C HIS A 416 -5.11 13.81 -25.65
N SER A 417 -5.23 15.09 -25.28
CA SER A 417 -4.55 16.19 -25.97
C SER A 417 -3.04 16.08 -25.78
N TRP A 418 -2.61 15.77 -24.55
CA TRP A 418 -1.21 15.56 -24.21
C TRP A 418 -0.62 14.29 -24.82
N TRP A 419 -1.40 13.21 -24.93
CA TRP A 419 -0.98 12.02 -25.66
C TRP A 419 -0.75 12.32 -27.15
N LYS A 420 -1.67 13.04 -27.81
CA LYS A 420 -1.50 13.49 -29.21
C LYS A 420 -0.24 14.34 -29.38
N PHE A 421 0.05 15.22 -28.42
CA PHE A 421 1.26 16.02 -28.41
C PHE A 421 2.53 15.14 -28.33
N VAL A 422 2.56 14.13 -27.45
CA VAL A 422 3.69 13.19 -27.35
C VAL A 422 3.88 12.40 -28.66
N VAL A 423 2.78 11.91 -29.25
CA VAL A 423 2.83 11.21 -30.55
C VAL A 423 3.34 12.12 -31.67
N ALA A 424 2.89 13.38 -31.71
CA ALA A 424 3.36 14.38 -32.69
C ALA A 424 4.86 14.70 -32.53
N ASN A 425 5.41 14.55 -31.33
CA ASN A 425 6.84 14.63 -31.05
C ASN A 425 7.56 13.26 -31.15
N GLN A 426 7.10 12.38 -32.04
CA GLN A 426 7.72 11.07 -32.31
C GLN A 426 7.86 10.19 -31.05
N ALA A 427 6.85 10.20 -30.19
CA ALA A 427 6.83 9.49 -28.90
C ALA A 427 7.99 9.86 -27.96
N THR A 428 8.58 11.04 -28.14
CA THR A 428 9.64 11.58 -27.28
C THR A 428 9.09 12.69 -26.41
N VAL A 429 9.37 12.63 -25.10
CA VAL A 429 9.00 13.71 -24.18
C VAL A 429 10.02 14.86 -24.30
N PRO A 430 9.60 16.08 -24.64
CA PRO A 430 10.52 17.22 -24.77
C PRO A 430 11.28 17.54 -23.48
N ALA A 431 12.49 18.07 -23.63
CA ALA A 431 13.36 18.42 -22.50
C ALA A 431 12.74 19.45 -21.54
N CYS A 432 11.90 20.37 -22.02
CA CYS A 432 11.19 21.33 -21.18
C CYS A 432 10.20 20.67 -20.20
N ILE A 433 9.68 19.49 -20.53
CA ILE A 433 8.73 18.73 -19.71
C ILE A 433 9.47 17.89 -18.67
N ILE A 434 10.47 17.13 -19.11
CA ILE A 434 11.17 16.16 -18.25
C ILE A 434 12.35 16.75 -17.48
N GLY A 435 13.01 17.79 -18.02
CA GLY A 435 14.15 18.46 -17.43
C GLY A 435 13.91 18.96 -15.99
N PRO A 436 12.79 19.64 -15.69
CA PRO A 436 12.46 20.06 -14.33
C PRO A 436 12.43 18.90 -13.31
N MET A 437 11.99 17.71 -13.71
CA MET A 437 12.01 16.53 -12.83
C MET A 437 13.44 16.07 -12.55
N TYR A 438 14.31 16.02 -13.57
CA TYR A 438 15.71 15.66 -13.37
C TYR A 438 16.42 16.63 -12.41
N VAL A 439 16.13 17.93 -12.53
CA VAL A 439 16.65 18.94 -11.62
C VAL A 439 16.15 18.69 -10.20
N ALA A 440 14.84 18.48 -10.01
CA ALA A 440 14.26 18.21 -8.71
C ALA A 440 14.84 16.94 -8.07
N TRP A 441 15.04 15.87 -8.85
CA TRP A 441 15.63 14.62 -8.35
C TRP A 441 17.10 14.77 -7.95
N LYS A 442 17.90 15.50 -8.73
CA LYS A 442 19.30 15.80 -8.39
C LYS A 442 19.41 16.54 -7.05
N GLN A 443 18.43 17.38 -6.73
CA GLN A 443 18.39 18.18 -5.49
C GLN A 443 17.94 17.38 -4.26
N ILE A 444 17.51 16.12 -4.40
CA ILE A 444 17.10 15.32 -3.25
C ILE A 444 18.29 15.12 -2.30
N SER A 445 18.09 15.50 -1.04
CA SER A 445 19.04 15.31 0.06
C SER A 445 18.56 14.22 1.01
N ASN A 446 19.49 13.66 1.80
CA ASN A 446 19.19 12.64 2.82
C ASN A 446 18.49 11.37 2.26
N VAL A 447 18.91 10.92 1.06
CA VAL A 447 18.44 9.67 0.47
C VAL A 447 18.95 8.46 1.24
N ARG A 448 18.16 7.38 1.26
CA ARG A 448 18.53 6.12 1.90
C ARG A 448 18.91 5.09 0.84
N ALA A 449 19.84 4.20 1.20
CA ALA A 449 20.21 3.06 0.35
C ALA A 449 18.98 2.20 -0.01
N GLY A 450 18.88 1.81 -1.29
CA GLY A 450 17.81 0.98 -1.84
C GLY A 450 16.46 1.70 -1.98
N THR A 451 16.45 3.04 -2.00
CA THR A 451 15.21 3.82 -2.16
C THR A 451 15.07 4.42 -3.55
N ILE A 452 13.82 4.62 -3.98
CA ILE A 452 13.49 5.29 -5.24
C ILE A 452 14.13 6.68 -5.29
N GLY A 453 14.19 7.41 -4.17
CA GLY A 453 14.86 8.71 -4.11
C GLY A 453 16.36 8.62 -4.42
N GLU A 454 17.06 7.60 -3.95
CA GLU A 454 18.46 7.35 -4.29
C GLU A 454 18.63 7.06 -5.79
N HIS A 455 17.84 6.11 -6.32
CA HIS A 455 17.91 5.73 -7.73
C HIS A 455 17.61 6.91 -8.67
N LEU A 456 16.55 7.66 -8.40
CA LEU A 456 16.15 8.80 -9.23
C LEU A 456 17.11 9.98 -9.11
N LYS A 457 17.75 10.16 -7.95
CA LYS A 457 18.80 11.16 -7.79
C LYS A 457 19.99 10.87 -8.71
N ALA A 458 20.49 9.63 -8.69
CA ALA A 458 21.57 9.20 -9.58
C ALA A 458 21.16 9.30 -11.06
N PHE A 459 19.94 8.87 -11.38
CA PHE A 459 19.38 8.97 -12.74
C PHE A 459 19.28 10.42 -13.23
N GLY A 460 18.77 11.34 -12.40
CA GLY A 460 18.68 12.75 -12.71
C GLY A 460 20.05 13.41 -12.90
N ALA A 461 21.05 13.05 -12.08
CA ALA A 461 22.42 13.52 -12.25
C ALA A 461 23.00 13.08 -13.61
N LEU A 462 22.85 11.79 -13.96
CA LEU A 462 23.31 11.24 -15.23
C LEU A 462 22.66 11.95 -16.44
N LYS A 463 21.35 12.19 -16.40
CA LYS A 463 20.62 12.85 -17.49
C LYS A 463 20.96 14.33 -17.66
N LEU A 464 21.47 14.98 -16.62
CA LEU A 464 21.94 16.36 -16.64
C LEU A 464 23.46 16.48 -16.89
N GLY A 465 24.13 15.39 -17.32
CA GLY A 465 25.57 15.39 -17.60
C GLY A 465 26.47 15.45 -16.36
N GLY A 466 25.93 15.20 -15.17
CA GLY A 466 26.72 15.03 -13.95
C GLY A 466 27.30 13.61 -13.87
N GLN A 467 28.51 13.47 -13.30
CA GLN A 467 28.98 12.15 -12.88
C GLN A 467 28.12 11.65 -11.70
N PRO A 468 27.78 10.34 -11.67
CA PRO A 468 26.81 9.76 -10.73
C PRO A 468 27.24 9.85 -9.26
#